data_AF-A0AAE0FQR3-F1
#
_entry.id   AF-A0AAE0FQR3-F1
#
_cell.length_a   1.000
_cell.length_b   1.000
_cell.length_c   1.000
_cell.angle_alpha   90.00
_cell.angle_beta   90.00
_cell.angle_gamma   90.00
#
_symmetry.space_group_name_H-M   'P 1'
#
loop_
_entity.id
_entity.type
_entity.pdbx_description
1 polymer ?
#
loop_
_entity_poly.entity_id
_entity_poly.type
_entity_poly.pdbx_seq_one_letter_code
_entity_poly.pdbx_strand_id
1 'polypeptide(L)'
;MQLDLVDGGAPSVPRTHIRVFARDCNRLMQASAADTGIFLLHNTVPLRRVEIMGICVEHETKANGLVRFTVDDGTGCVPCQLWPQVQLHLQLQRREDAPATLCCDPQLTGAAARLTAAEHANIAALELGALVRVQGRPAIWEQRVQVNVDSYQREHDANSEALFWLDALHAAQCRPLPNVALQSVEEDPSRRQRREQEARQQAIEDRLLGHLQREAQRGQAQAPWSDLQRACNDASSQGAPASELGTSSVSPAEDHMLEVKAALRQLVWRGEIFLADVAADAYALLTDELLRPWVLACLDECCKGSRGAGAWRAAAAETEGPTVFDVAAAMNRHHARSGQVRHERIAVVLDYLLQHIMCKQLPTQSGRIYGQQLKEGKIYTLGPNQYRRMY
;
A
#
# COMPACT_ATOMS: atom_id res chain seq x y z
N MET A 1 -16.68 1.66 21.18
CA MET A 1 -17.91 1.36 20.44
C MET A 1 -18.33 -0.04 20.86
N GLN A 2 -19.33 -0.13 21.72
CA GLN A 2 -19.79 -1.40 22.31
C GLN A 2 -20.73 -2.05 21.30
N LEU A 3 -20.39 -3.25 20.82
CA LEU A 3 -21.28 -4.03 19.96
C LEU A 3 -22.31 -4.68 20.87
N ASP A 4 -23.54 -4.15 20.87
CA ASP A 4 -24.66 -4.77 21.57
C ASP A 4 -24.99 -6.11 20.89
N LEU A 5 -24.69 -7.20 21.60
CA LEU A 5 -25.17 -8.54 21.28
C LEU A 5 -26.62 -8.64 21.75
N VAL A 6 -27.56 -8.45 20.82
CA VAL A 6 -28.97 -8.80 21.04
C VAL A 6 -29.26 -10.09 20.27
N ASP A 7 -29.66 -11.11 21.02
CA ASP A 7 -30.32 -12.37 20.66
C ASP A 7 -30.35 -12.78 19.18
N GLY A 8 -29.66 -13.88 18.85
CA GLY A 8 -30.01 -14.82 17.77
C GLY A 8 -30.03 -14.30 16.32
N GLY A 9 -29.73 -13.03 16.07
CA GLY A 9 -29.62 -12.43 14.74
C GLY A 9 -28.17 -12.35 14.27
N ALA A 10 -27.93 -12.55 12.97
CA ALA A 10 -26.63 -12.34 12.35
C ALA A 10 -26.03 -10.98 12.79
N PRO A 11 -24.71 -10.89 13.05
CA PRO A 11 -24.09 -9.67 13.57
C PRO A 11 -24.45 -8.48 12.67
N SER A 12 -25.03 -7.44 13.28
CA SER A 12 -25.45 -6.25 12.55
C SER A 12 -24.22 -5.52 12.00
N VAL A 13 -23.96 -5.69 10.70
CA VAL A 13 -22.82 -5.05 10.04
C VAL A 13 -23.06 -3.55 9.98
N PRO A 14 -22.14 -2.71 10.48
CA PRO A 14 -22.34 -1.27 10.50
C PRO A 14 -22.57 -0.72 9.08
N ARG A 15 -23.57 0.16 8.96
CA ARG A 15 -23.91 0.88 7.70
C ARG A 15 -23.02 2.09 7.45
N THR A 16 -22.05 2.35 8.31
CA THR A 16 -21.09 3.44 8.20
C THR A 16 -20.03 3.10 7.16
N HIS A 17 -19.54 4.11 6.43
CA HIS A 17 -18.39 3.92 5.57
C HIS A 17 -17.15 3.71 6.44
N ILE A 18 -16.42 2.65 6.16
CA ILE A 18 -15.18 2.34 6.84
C ILE A 18 -14.03 2.85 5.98
N ARG A 19 -13.20 3.72 6.56
CA ARG A 19 -11.98 4.21 5.91
C ARG A 19 -10.98 3.07 5.77
N VAL A 20 -10.50 2.88 4.55
CA VAL A 20 -9.55 1.82 4.19
C VAL A 20 -8.55 2.33 3.17
N PHE A 21 -7.34 1.76 3.20
CA PHE A 21 -6.37 1.94 2.13
C PHE A 21 -6.76 1.11 0.90
N ALA A 22 -6.32 1.53 -0.28
CA ALA A 22 -6.53 0.83 -1.54
C ALA A 22 -6.03 -0.61 -1.50
N ARG A 23 -4.86 -0.84 -0.91
CA ARG A 23 -4.32 -2.19 -0.66
C ARG A 23 -5.31 -3.09 0.06
N ASP A 24 -5.93 -2.58 1.12
CA ASP A 24 -6.83 -3.37 1.96
C ASP A 24 -8.20 -3.52 1.30
N CYS A 25 -8.66 -2.50 0.56
CA CYS A 25 -9.84 -2.57 -0.29
C CYS A 25 -9.71 -3.68 -1.35
N ASN A 26 -8.57 -3.74 -2.04
CA ASN A 26 -8.28 -4.75 -3.06
C ASN A 26 -8.17 -6.18 -2.51
N ARG A 27 -8.06 -6.34 -1.19
CA ARG A 27 -8.01 -7.62 -0.49
C ARG A 27 -9.33 -7.99 0.17
N LEU A 28 -10.38 -7.19 0.00
CA LEU A 28 -11.71 -7.50 0.51
C LEU A 28 -12.21 -8.82 -0.08
N MET A 29 -12.67 -9.70 0.80
CA MET A 29 -13.27 -10.97 0.38
C MET A 29 -14.76 -10.93 0.62
N GLN A 30 -15.55 -11.38 -0.35
CA GLN A 30 -16.98 -11.53 -0.14
C GLN A 30 -17.25 -12.58 0.95
N ALA A 31 -18.07 -12.25 1.95
CA ALA A 31 -18.29 -13.11 3.11
C ALA A 31 -18.99 -14.42 2.75
N SER A 32 -19.91 -14.37 1.78
CA SER A 32 -20.61 -15.53 1.23
C SER A 32 -21.05 -15.22 -0.20
N ALA A 33 -21.03 -16.22 -1.07
CA ALA A 33 -21.59 -16.10 -2.42
C ALA A 33 -23.11 -15.81 -2.41
N ALA A 34 -23.80 -16.15 -1.31
CA ALA A 34 -25.22 -15.85 -1.14
C ALA A 34 -25.49 -14.41 -0.66
N ASP A 35 -24.54 -13.80 0.07
CA ASP A 35 -24.65 -12.44 0.60
C ASP A 35 -23.83 -11.46 -0.22
N THR A 36 -24.43 -10.97 -1.30
CA THR A 36 -23.74 -10.12 -2.30
C THR A 36 -23.25 -8.77 -1.79
N GLY A 37 -23.65 -8.36 -0.57
CA GLY A 37 -23.36 -7.04 -0.02
C GLY A 37 -22.39 -6.99 1.17
N ILE A 38 -21.91 -8.13 1.69
CA ILE A 38 -21.01 -8.17 2.86
C ILE A 38 -19.62 -8.62 2.43
N PHE A 39 -18.62 -7.82 2.79
CA PHE A 39 -17.21 -8.11 2.57
C PHE A 39 -16.48 -8.21 3.89
N LEU A 40 -15.44 -9.03 3.95
CA LEU A 40 -14.56 -9.19 5.09
C LEU A 40 -13.26 -8.46 4.80
N LEU A 41 -12.94 -7.48 5.64
CA LEU A 41 -11.62 -6.89 5.70
C LEU A 41 -10.73 -7.78 6.55
N HIS A 42 -9.56 -8.15 6.01
CA HIS A 42 -8.62 -9.10 6.64
C HIS A 42 -9.31 -10.36 7.18
N ASN A 43 -10.35 -10.84 6.50
CA ASN A 43 -11.11 -12.07 6.81
C ASN A 43 -11.83 -12.06 8.17
N THR A 44 -11.96 -10.89 8.81
CA THR A 44 -12.36 -10.83 10.23
C THR A 44 -13.40 -9.75 10.49
N VAL A 45 -13.33 -8.62 9.79
CA VAL A 45 -14.22 -7.49 10.02
C VAL A 45 -15.24 -7.40 8.89
N PRO A 46 -16.53 -7.71 9.12
CA PRO A 46 -17.55 -7.53 8.12
C PRO A 46 -17.80 -6.05 7.86
N LEU A 47 -17.91 -5.67 6.60
CA LEU A 47 -18.25 -4.34 6.14
C LEU A 47 -19.12 -4.40 4.89
N ARG A 48 -19.93 -3.35 4.73
CA ARG A 48 -20.76 -3.16 3.52
C ARG A 48 -20.34 -1.96 2.70
N ARG A 49 -19.57 -1.04 3.29
CA ARG A 49 -19.31 0.28 2.76
C ARG A 49 -17.89 0.70 3.10
N VAL A 50 -17.22 1.29 2.11
CA VAL A 50 -15.85 1.77 2.20
C VAL A 50 -15.78 3.25 1.91
N GLU A 51 -14.84 3.93 2.55
CA GLU A 51 -14.39 5.26 2.17
C GLU A 51 -12.91 5.16 1.80
N ILE A 52 -12.54 5.73 0.67
CA ILE A 52 -11.18 5.71 0.11
C ILE A 52 -10.82 7.14 -0.30
N MET A 53 -9.57 7.52 -0.13
CA MET A 53 -9.06 8.81 -0.56
C MET A 53 -7.74 8.65 -1.28
N GLY A 54 -7.58 9.31 -2.42
CA GLY A 54 -6.37 9.25 -3.22
C GLY A 54 -6.49 10.06 -4.51
N ILE A 55 -5.51 9.91 -5.39
CA ILE A 55 -5.40 10.64 -6.65
C ILE A 55 -6.15 9.91 -7.76
N CYS A 56 -6.92 10.64 -8.56
CA CYS A 56 -7.51 10.11 -9.78
C CYS A 56 -6.43 9.88 -10.85
N VAL A 57 -6.16 8.63 -11.18
CA VAL A 57 -5.12 8.23 -12.15
C VAL A 57 -5.66 7.81 -13.51
N GLU A 58 -6.94 7.43 -13.57
CA GLU A 58 -7.65 7.11 -14.80
C GLU A 58 -9.09 7.63 -14.71
N HIS A 59 -9.67 8.05 -15.82
CA HIS A 59 -11.05 8.51 -15.92
C HIS A 59 -11.62 8.22 -17.32
N GLU A 60 -12.82 7.64 -17.37
CA GLU A 60 -13.57 7.31 -18.58
C GLU A 60 -15.06 7.60 -18.35
N THR A 61 -15.69 8.35 -19.25
CA THR A 61 -17.15 8.48 -19.31
C THR A 61 -17.68 7.72 -20.51
N LYS A 62 -18.57 6.75 -20.28
CA LYS A 62 -19.16 5.92 -21.33
C LYS A 62 -20.43 6.53 -21.90
N ALA A 63 -20.77 6.15 -23.14
CA ALA A 63 -21.96 6.62 -23.84
C ALA A 63 -23.28 6.33 -23.10
N ASN A 64 -23.32 5.31 -22.25
CA ASN A 64 -24.48 4.97 -21.42
C ASN A 64 -24.55 5.80 -20.11
N GLY A 65 -23.68 6.78 -19.93
CA GLY A 65 -23.59 7.62 -18.74
C GLY A 65 -22.83 7.00 -17.57
N LEU A 66 -22.28 5.79 -17.71
CA LEU A 66 -21.40 5.21 -16.69
C LEU A 66 -20.08 5.98 -16.64
N VAL A 67 -19.73 6.50 -15.47
CA VAL A 67 -18.42 7.11 -15.23
C VAL A 67 -17.55 6.11 -14.47
N ARG A 68 -16.35 5.86 -14.98
CA ARG A 68 -15.33 5.01 -14.35
C ARG A 68 -14.09 5.83 -14.11
N PHE A 69 -13.50 5.66 -12.95
CA PHE A 69 -12.24 6.29 -12.62
C PHE A 69 -11.48 5.43 -11.63
N THR A 70 -10.16 5.56 -11.61
CA THR A 70 -9.29 4.79 -10.72
C THR A 70 -8.66 5.72 -9.70
N VAL A 71 -8.72 5.35 -8.42
CA VAL A 71 -8.14 6.11 -7.30
C VAL A 71 -6.89 5.41 -6.79
N ASP A 72 -5.77 6.13 -6.73
CA ASP A 72 -4.49 5.65 -6.20
C ASP A 72 -4.13 6.41 -4.92
N ASP A 73 -3.94 5.69 -3.81
CA ASP A 73 -3.55 6.25 -2.51
C ASP A 73 -2.09 5.98 -2.13
N GLY A 74 -1.27 5.51 -3.09
CA GLY A 74 0.11 5.10 -2.88
C GLY A 74 0.26 3.69 -2.32
N THR A 75 -0.82 3.05 -1.85
CA THR A 75 -0.81 1.63 -1.44
C THR A 75 -1.38 0.69 -2.50
N GLY A 76 -2.07 1.26 -3.50
CA GLY A 76 -2.62 0.55 -4.65
C GLY A 76 -3.67 1.38 -5.38
N CYS A 77 -4.22 0.82 -6.45
CA CYS A 77 -5.25 1.48 -7.26
C CYS A 77 -6.60 0.77 -7.10
N VAL A 78 -7.69 1.52 -6.92
CA VAL A 78 -9.06 1.00 -6.80
C VAL A 78 -9.95 1.56 -7.92
N PRO A 79 -10.50 0.70 -8.79
CA PRO A 79 -11.50 1.10 -9.76
C PRO A 79 -12.79 1.54 -9.06
N CYS A 80 -13.29 2.71 -9.43
CA CYS A 80 -14.52 3.30 -8.93
C CYS A 80 -15.48 3.50 -10.09
N GLN A 81 -16.76 3.19 -9.89
CA GLN A 81 -17.79 3.39 -10.89
C GLN A 81 -19.03 4.09 -10.33
N LEU A 82 -19.52 5.07 -11.09
CA LEU A 82 -20.73 5.81 -10.78
C LEU A 82 -21.80 5.55 -11.85
N TRP A 83 -22.94 5.04 -11.40
CA TRP A 83 -24.15 4.91 -12.22
C TRP A 83 -25.16 6.00 -11.84
N PRO A 84 -25.55 6.90 -12.77
CA PRO A 84 -26.50 7.98 -12.48
C PRO A 84 -27.83 7.47 -11.92
N GLN A 85 -28.33 6.33 -12.43
CA GLN A 85 -29.60 5.76 -12.03
C GLN A 85 -29.55 5.17 -10.61
N VAL A 86 -28.41 4.59 -10.21
CA VAL A 86 -28.21 4.04 -8.87
C VAL A 86 -28.10 5.17 -7.84
N GLN A 87 -27.46 6.27 -8.20
CA GLN A 87 -27.32 7.43 -7.35
C GLN A 87 -28.66 8.10 -7.06
N LEU A 88 -29.55 8.22 -8.06
CA LEU A 88 -30.92 8.70 -7.85
C LEU A 88 -31.68 7.81 -6.86
N HIS A 89 -31.60 6.48 -7.01
CA HIS A 89 -32.25 5.55 -6.10
C HIS A 89 -31.70 5.64 -4.67
N LEU A 90 -30.38 5.79 -4.50
CA LEU A 90 -29.75 6.00 -3.19
C LEU A 90 -30.15 7.33 -2.54
N GLN A 91 -30.24 8.41 -3.31
CA GLN A 91 -30.67 9.72 -2.79
C GLN A 91 -32.11 9.67 -2.28
N LEU A 92 -32.97 8.87 -2.94
CA LEU A 92 -34.34 8.62 -2.48
C LEU A 92 -34.36 7.75 -1.21
N GLN A 93 -33.57 6.67 -1.16
CA GLN A 93 -33.47 5.79 0.02
C GLN A 93 -32.84 6.45 1.25
N ARG A 94 -31.84 7.33 1.09
CA ARG A 94 -31.26 8.10 2.21
C ARG A 94 -32.28 9.01 2.91
N ARG A 95 -33.43 9.26 2.28
CA ARG A 95 -34.55 10.03 2.82
C ARG A 95 -35.72 9.16 3.32
N GLU A 96 -35.69 7.84 3.17
CA GLU A 96 -36.76 6.91 3.61
C GLU A 96 -36.81 6.70 5.14
N ASP A 97 -35.90 7.30 5.91
CA ASP A 97 -36.13 7.54 7.35
C ASP A 97 -37.21 8.64 7.58
N ALA A 98 -37.74 9.26 6.51
CA ALA A 98 -38.92 10.11 6.51
C ALA A 98 -40.18 9.30 6.13
N PRO A 99 -41.36 9.62 6.70
CA PRO A 99 -42.57 8.83 6.52
C PRO A 99 -42.93 8.60 5.04
N ALA A 100 -43.39 7.38 4.73
CA ALA A 100 -43.68 6.84 3.39
C ALA A 100 -44.64 7.67 2.51
N THR A 101 -45.19 8.76 3.03
CA THR A 101 -46.03 9.72 2.32
C THR A 101 -45.23 10.68 1.42
N LEU A 102 -43.89 10.74 1.53
CA LEU A 102 -43.02 11.66 0.77
C LEU A 102 -42.42 11.11 -0.53
N CYS A 103 -42.47 9.79 -0.77
CA CYS A 103 -41.89 9.17 -1.97
C CYS A 103 -42.65 9.48 -3.28
N CYS A 104 -43.79 10.16 -3.19
CA CYS A 104 -44.68 10.47 -4.32
C CYS A 104 -44.69 11.95 -4.70
N ASP A 105 -43.84 12.80 -4.09
CA ASP A 105 -43.78 14.22 -4.39
C ASP A 105 -42.92 14.48 -5.66
N PRO A 106 -43.53 15.00 -6.75
CA PRO A 106 -42.80 15.33 -7.98
C PRO A 106 -41.71 16.38 -7.78
N GLN A 107 -41.87 17.29 -6.81
CA GLN A 107 -40.88 18.33 -6.52
C GLN A 107 -39.64 17.77 -5.83
N LEU A 108 -39.82 16.83 -4.89
CA LEU A 108 -38.72 16.14 -4.21
C LEU A 108 -37.95 15.22 -5.15
N THR A 109 -38.68 14.52 -6.03
CA THR A 109 -38.08 13.69 -7.08
C THR A 109 -37.28 14.54 -8.08
N GLY A 110 -37.81 15.70 -8.49
CA GLY A 110 -37.12 16.64 -9.38
C GLY A 110 -35.91 17.32 -8.72
N ALA A 111 -35.91 17.52 -7.40
CA ALA A 111 -34.75 18.03 -6.66
C ALA A 111 -33.64 16.97 -6.54
N ALA A 112 -33.99 15.73 -6.21
CA ALA A 112 -33.05 14.61 -6.14
C ALA A 112 -32.41 14.30 -7.51
N ALA A 113 -33.20 14.37 -8.58
CA ALA A 113 -32.70 14.21 -9.94
C ALA A 113 -31.69 15.31 -10.33
N ARG A 114 -31.95 16.58 -9.96
CA ARG A 114 -31.03 17.69 -10.23
C ARG A 114 -29.71 17.57 -9.47
N LEU A 115 -29.77 17.17 -8.19
CA LEU A 115 -28.57 16.91 -7.39
C LEU A 115 -27.74 15.76 -7.96
N THR A 116 -28.40 14.67 -8.35
CA THR A 116 -27.75 13.51 -8.99
C THR A 116 -27.09 13.91 -10.31
N ALA A 117 -27.76 14.71 -11.13
CA ALA A 117 -27.20 15.21 -12.39
C ALA A 117 -25.99 16.13 -12.16
N ALA A 118 -26.03 16.97 -11.13
CA ALA A 118 -24.89 17.83 -10.77
C ALA A 118 -23.70 17.01 -10.24
N GLU A 119 -23.94 16.02 -9.37
CA GLU A 119 -22.91 15.10 -8.88
C GLU A 119 -22.29 14.32 -10.05
N HIS A 120 -23.12 13.80 -10.95
CA HIS A 120 -22.67 13.09 -12.14
C HIS A 120 -21.84 13.99 -13.07
N ALA A 121 -22.29 15.21 -13.34
CA ALA A 121 -21.55 16.17 -14.15
C ALA A 121 -20.19 16.54 -13.53
N ASN A 122 -20.14 16.67 -12.19
CA ASN A 122 -18.89 16.96 -11.47
C ASN A 122 -17.89 15.81 -11.58
N ILE A 123 -18.33 14.55 -11.44
CA ILE A 123 -17.44 13.40 -11.62
C ILE A 123 -17.06 13.22 -13.08
N ALA A 124 -17.97 13.45 -14.03
CA ALA A 124 -17.66 13.40 -15.46
C ALA A 124 -16.65 14.48 -15.88
N ALA A 125 -16.56 15.59 -15.13
CA ALA A 125 -15.57 16.64 -15.30
C ALA A 125 -14.28 16.42 -14.46
N LEU A 126 -14.08 15.22 -13.91
CA LEU A 126 -12.92 14.91 -13.09
C LEU A 126 -11.62 14.94 -13.89
N GLU A 127 -10.66 15.73 -13.41
CA GLU A 127 -9.33 15.85 -13.98
C GLU A 127 -8.40 14.77 -13.41
N LEU A 128 -7.54 14.21 -14.27
CA LEU A 128 -6.44 13.36 -13.83
C LEU A 128 -5.50 14.14 -12.90
N GLY A 129 -5.03 13.49 -11.83
CA GLY A 129 -4.21 14.12 -10.81
C GLY A 129 -5.00 14.83 -9.71
N ALA A 130 -6.34 14.91 -9.80
CA ALA A 130 -7.15 15.46 -8.73
C ALA A 130 -7.18 14.53 -7.51
N LEU A 131 -7.05 15.11 -6.31
CA LEU A 131 -7.27 14.42 -5.05
C LEU A 131 -8.77 14.26 -4.80
N VAL A 132 -9.19 13.02 -4.54
CA VAL A 132 -10.60 12.66 -4.44
C VAL A 132 -10.87 11.77 -3.24
N ARG A 133 -12.02 12.00 -2.62
CA ARG A 133 -12.58 11.16 -1.57
C ARG A 133 -13.83 10.48 -2.10
N VAL A 134 -13.86 9.16 -1.99
CA VAL A 134 -14.89 8.29 -2.55
C VAL A 134 -15.50 7.47 -1.45
N GLN A 135 -16.82 7.53 -1.33
CA GLN A 135 -17.59 6.63 -0.47
C GLN A 135 -18.43 5.73 -1.35
N GLY A 136 -18.45 4.44 -1.03
CA GLY A 136 -19.22 3.51 -1.83
C GLY A 136 -19.29 2.11 -1.27
N ARG A 137 -19.86 1.22 -2.09
CA ARG A 137 -20.03 -0.19 -1.80
C ARG A 137 -19.03 -1.01 -2.62
N PRO A 138 -18.19 -1.84 -1.98
CA PRO A 138 -17.35 -2.77 -2.72
C PRO A 138 -18.22 -3.74 -3.51
N ALA A 139 -17.74 -4.11 -4.70
CA ALA A 139 -18.33 -5.08 -5.59
C ALA A 139 -17.19 -5.86 -6.26
N ILE A 140 -17.47 -7.11 -6.66
CA ILE A 140 -16.51 -7.91 -7.43
C ILE A 140 -16.95 -7.88 -8.89
N TRP A 141 -16.04 -7.51 -9.79
CA TRP A 141 -16.21 -7.58 -11.22
C TRP A 141 -14.96 -8.20 -11.85
N GLU A 142 -15.14 -9.22 -12.70
CA GLU A 142 -14.02 -9.92 -13.35
C GLU A 142 -12.88 -10.31 -12.37
N GLN A 143 -13.25 -10.85 -11.20
CA GLN A 143 -12.32 -11.26 -10.15
C GLN A 143 -11.50 -10.12 -9.52
N ARG A 144 -11.90 -8.86 -9.72
CA ARG A 144 -11.29 -7.68 -9.09
C ARG A 144 -12.30 -6.93 -8.24
N VAL A 145 -11.82 -6.35 -7.14
CA VAL A 145 -12.64 -5.44 -6.32
C VAL A 145 -12.75 -4.12 -7.05
N GLN A 146 -13.97 -3.60 -7.12
CA GLN A 146 -14.29 -2.25 -7.56
C GLN A 146 -15.25 -1.61 -6.56
N VAL A 147 -15.35 -0.29 -6.57
CA VAL A 147 -16.25 0.46 -5.68
C VAL A 147 -17.38 1.08 -6.49
N ASN A 148 -18.61 0.69 -6.17
CA ASN A 148 -19.81 1.38 -6.61
C ASN A 148 -19.96 2.65 -5.78
N VAL A 149 -19.78 3.80 -6.43
CA VAL A 149 -19.72 5.10 -5.76
C VAL A 149 -21.13 5.51 -5.28
N ASP A 150 -21.25 5.76 -3.98
CA ASP A 150 -22.47 6.28 -3.34
C ASP A 150 -22.35 7.81 -3.09
N SER A 151 -21.13 8.31 -2.89
CA SER A 151 -20.81 9.75 -2.83
C SER A 151 -19.36 10.00 -3.23
N TYR A 152 -19.10 11.22 -3.72
CA TYR A 152 -17.79 11.65 -4.19
C TYR A 152 -17.55 13.09 -3.79
N GLN A 153 -16.31 13.41 -3.45
CA GLN A 153 -15.86 14.77 -3.19
C GLN A 153 -14.46 15.00 -3.74
N ARG A 154 -14.28 16.12 -4.47
CA ARG A 154 -12.95 16.64 -4.81
C ARG A 154 -12.38 17.35 -3.60
N GLU A 155 -11.18 16.97 -3.21
CA GLU A 155 -10.51 17.51 -2.03
C GLU A 155 -9.45 18.51 -2.48
N HIS A 156 -9.47 19.70 -1.86
CA HIS A 156 -8.58 20.81 -2.20
C HIS A 156 -7.59 21.14 -1.07
N ASP A 157 -7.85 20.68 0.15
CA ASP A 157 -6.94 20.85 1.27
C ASP A 157 -5.83 19.81 1.18
N ALA A 158 -4.59 20.30 1.15
CA ALA A 158 -3.38 19.48 1.09
C ALA A 158 -3.23 18.55 2.30
N ASN A 159 -3.85 18.89 3.44
CA ASN A 159 -3.76 18.08 4.66
C ASN A 159 -4.81 16.96 4.69
N SER A 160 -5.86 17.02 3.88
CA SER A 160 -6.97 16.05 3.95
C SER A 160 -6.49 14.61 3.73
N GLU A 161 -5.51 14.39 2.86
CA GLU A 161 -4.97 13.06 2.57
C GLU A 161 -4.23 12.47 3.78
N ALA A 162 -3.31 13.23 4.38
CA ALA A 162 -2.57 12.78 5.55
C ALA A 162 -3.49 12.53 6.76
N LEU A 163 -4.47 13.41 6.98
CA LEU A 163 -5.48 13.23 8.03
C LEU A 163 -6.35 12.00 7.77
N PHE A 164 -6.76 11.78 6.52
CA PHE A 164 -7.51 10.59 6.14
C PHE A 164 -6.71 9.30 6.41
N TRP A 165 -5.42 9.28 6.07
CA TRP A 165 -4.55 8.13 6.33
C TRP A 165 -4.38 7.86 7.83
N LEU A 166 -4.22 8.90 8.65
CA LEU A 166 -4.17 8.75 10.10
C LEU A 166 -5.46 8.15 10.65
N ASP A 167 -6.61 8.61 10.16
CA ASP A 167 -7.90 8.07 10.55
C ASP A 167 -8.09 6.62 10.10
N ALA A 168 -7.63 6.26 8.88
CA ALA A 168 -7.66 4.90 8.38
C ALA A 168 -6.76 3.96 9.21
N LEU A 169 -5.56 4.41 9.57
CA LEU A 169 -4.64 3.70 10.46
C LEU A 169 -5.22 3.53 11.86
N HIS A 170 -5.78 4.59 12.44
CA HIS A 170 -6.42 4.52 13.75
C HIS A 170 -7.60 3.57 13.74
N ALA A 171 -8.44 3.64 12.70
CA ALA A 171 -9.54 2.71 12.50
C ALA A 171 -9.04 1.27 12.35
N ALA A 172 -7.89 1.02 11.72
CA ALA A 172 -7.31 -0.32 11.63
C ALA A 172 -6.82 -0.83 13.00
N GLN A 173 -6.19 0.03 13.81
CA GLN A 173 -5.67 -0.31 15.14
C GLN A 173 -6.77 -0.54 16.18
N CYS A 174 -7.86 0.23 16.13
CA CYS A 174 -8.98 0.13 17.08
C CYS A 174 -9.97 -1.00 16.74
N ARG A 175 -9.73 -1.77 15.68
CA ARG A 175 -10.57 -2.93 15.36
C ARG A 175 -10.22 -4.09 16.28
N PRO A 176 -11.22 -4.77 16.85
CA PRO A 176 -10.97 -5.98 17.62
C PRO A 176 -10.26 -7.01 16.72
N LEU A 177 -9.14 -7.53 17.20
CA LEU A 177 -8.52 -8.73 16.67
C LEU A 177 -9.56 -9.87 16.67
N PRO A 178 -9.50 -10.81 15.72
CA PRO A 178 -10.53 -11.82 15.53
C PRO A 178 -10.93 -12.49 16.84
N ASN A 179 -12.21 -12.40 17.18
CA ASN A 179 -12.81 -13.38 18.06
C ASN A 179 -12.84 -14.69 17.27
N VAL A 180 -12.18 -15.72 17.77
CA VAL A 180 -11.99 -17.06 17.15
C VAL A 180 -13.33 -17.79 16.86
N ALA A 181 -14.47 -17.17 17.16
CA ALA A 181 -15.80 -17.77 17.15
C ALA A 181 -16.50 -17.88 15.77
N LEU A 182 -15.88 -17.50 14.64
CA LEU A 182 -16.43 -17.76 13.30
C LEU A 182 -15.74 -18.94 12.57
N GLN A 183 -15.01 -19.79 13.28
CA GLN A 183 -14.42 -21.00 12.73
C GLN A 183 -15.43 -22.17 12.70
N SER A 184 -16.38 -22.12 11.78
CA SER A 184 -17.03 -23.33 11.27
C SER A 184 -17.58 -23.12 9.87
N VAL A 185 -16.85 -22.39 9.03
CA VAL A 185 -17.01 -22.50 7.57
C VAL A 185 -15.95 -23.51 7.15
N GLU A 186 -16.37 -24.66 6.62
CA GLU A 186 -15.47 -25.64 6.01
C GLU A 186 -14.48 -24.89 5.10
N GLU A 187 -13.19 -24.92 5.47
CA GLU A 187 -12.17 -24.20 4.73
C GLU A 187 -12.04 -24.83 3.34
N ASP A 188 -12.42 -24.07 2.32
CA ASP A 188 -12.20 -24.40 0.92
C ASP A 188 -10.76 -24.93 0.73
N PRO A 189 -10.56 -26.13 0.16
CA PRO A 189 -9.25 -26.75 0.00
C PRO A 189 -8.25 -25.83 -0.73
N SER A 190 -8.74 -24.96 -1.60
CA SER A 190 -7.94 -23.96 -2.31
C SER A 190 -7.33 -22.91 -1.35
N ARG A 191 -8.05 -22.57 -0.28
CA ARG A 191 -7.59 -21.63 0.76
C ARG A 191 -6.56 -22.26 1.67
N ARG A 192 -6.76 -23.53 2.03
CA ARG A 192 -5.78 -24.30 2.79
C ARG A 192 -4.47 -24.39 2.02
N GLN A 193 -4.53 -24.75 0.73
CA GLN A 193 -3.35 -24.82 -0.12
C GLN A 193 -2.65 -23.47 -0.25
N ARG A 194 -3.40 -22.37 -0.42
CA ARG A 194 -2.82 -21.02 -0.48
C ARG A 194 -2.13 -20.59 0.81
N ARG A 195 -2.74 -20.87 1.97
CA ARG A 195 -2.11 -20.59 3.28
C ARG A 195 -0.87 -21.44 3.50
N GLU A 196 -0.92 -22.71 3.11
CA GLU A 196 0.25 -23.59 3.17
C GLU A 196 1.38 -23.06 2.26
N GLN A 197 1.05 -22.56 1.07
CA GLN A 197 2.02 -21.94 0.17
C GLN A 197 2.57 -20.61 0.72
N GLU A 198 1.72 -19.74 1.25
CA GLU A 198 2.13 -18.47 1.86
C GLU A 198 3.00 -18.71 3.12
N ALA A 199 2.64 -19.69 3.96
CA ALA A 199 3.42 -20.08 5.13
C ALA A 199 4.78 -20.70 4.73
N ARG A 200 4.82 -21.53 3.68
CA ARG A 200 6.07 -22.05 3.12
C ARG A 200 6.96 -20.93 2.60
N GLN A 201 6.39 -19.99 1.86
CA GLN A 201 7.08 -18.83 1.33
C GLN A 201 7.68 -17.97 2.45
N GLN A 202 6.88 -17.64 3.48
CA GLN A 202 7.33 -16.88 4.63
C GLN A 202 8.46 -17.60 5.39
N ALA A 203 8.36 -18.92 5.56
CA ALA A 203 9.40 -19.71 6.23
C ALA A 203 10.73 -19.70 5.46
N ILE A 204 10.70 -19.67 4.12
CA ILE A 204 11.91 -19.53 3.30
C ILE A 204 12.53 -18.14 3.50
N GLU A 205 11.71 -17.09 3.49
CA GLU A 205 12.16 -15.71 3.67
C GLU A 205 12.80 -15.48 5.04
N ASP A 206 12.16 -15.96 6.12
CA ASP A 206 12.68 -15.85 7.48
C ASP A 206 14.04 -16.56 7.63
N ARG A 207 14.23 -17.69 6.93
CA ARG A 207 15.50 -18.43 6.90
C ARG A 207 16.59 -17.66 6.17
N LEU A 208 16.28 -17.08 5.02
CA LEU A 208 17.22 -16.28 4.22
C LEU A 208 17.68 -15.07 5.03
N LEU A 209 16.74 -14.32 5.62
CA LEU A 209 17.04 -13.19 6.50
C LEU A 209 17.87 -13.62 7.70
N GLY A 210 17.46 -14.68 8.41
CA GLY A 210 18.18 -15.18 9.57
C GLY A 210 19.60 -15.67 9.24
N HIS A 211 19.83 -16.20 8.04
CA HIS A 211 21.17 -16.54 7.56
C HIS A 211 22.01 -15.28 7.33
N LEU A 212 21.49 -14.32 6.56
CA LEU A 212 22.19 -13.06 6.29
C LEU A 212 22.48 -12.29 7.58
N GLN A 213 21.58 -12.32 8.57
CA GLN A 213 21.77 -11.64 9.86
C GLN A 213 22.92 -12.27 10.64
N ARG A 214 23.06 -13.59 10.61
CA ARG A 214 24.18 -14.30 11.23
C ARG A 214 25.50 -14.01 10.53
N GLU A 215 25.50 -13.95 9.20
CA GLU A 215 26.71 -13.58 8.45
C GLU A 215 27.13 -12.12 8.73
N ALA A 216 26.16 -11.20 8.78
CA ALA A 216 26.43 -9.82 9.19
C ALA A 216 27.03 -9.75 10.61
N GLN A 217 26.50 -10.51 11.57
CA GLN A 217 27.05 -10.60 12.93
C GLN A 217 28.46 -11.20 12.98
N ARG A 218 28.82 -12.05 12.02
CA ARG A 218 30.18 -12.61 11.86
C ARG A 218 31.15 -11.65 11.16
N GLY A 219 30.69 -10.46 10.77
CA GLY A 219 31.46 -9.50 10.01
C GLY A 219 31.58 -9.83 8.52
N GLN A 220 30.82 -10.81 8.02
CA GLN A 220 30.68 -11.04 6.59
C GLN A 220 29.63 -10.10 6.02
N ALA A 221 30.06 -9.20 5.14
CA ALA A 221 29.18 -8.17 4.58
C ALA A 221 28.15 -8.72 3.58
N GLN A 222 28.38 -9.91 3.02
CA GLN A 222 27.55 -10.52 1.97
C GLN A 222 27.63 -12.05 2.02
N ALA A 223 26.56 -12.73 1.60
CA ALA A 223 26.51 -14.18 1.42
C ALA A 223 26.29 -14.51 -0.07
N PRO A 224 27.14 -15.36 -0.69
CA PRO A 224 26.94 -15.79 -2.07
C PRO A 224 25.68 -16.67 -2.19
N TRP A 225 25.07 -16.70 -3.38
CA TRP A 225 23.88 -17.51 -3.67
C TRP A 225 24.05 -18.99 -3.26
N SER A 226 25.24 -19.56 -3.44
CA SER A 226 25.56 -20.93 -3.03
C SER A 226 25.34 -21.21 -1.54
N ASP A 227 25.50 -20.19 -0.69
CA ASP A 227 25.45 -20.32 0.76
C ASP A 227 24.01 -20.17 1.24
N LEU A 228 23.27 -19.24 0.62
CA LEU A 228 21.83 -19.10 0.80
C LEU A 228 21.09 -20.36 0.35
N GLN A 229 21.49 -20.93 -0.80
CA GLN A 229 20.96 -22.19 -1.30
C GLN A 229 21.19 -23.34 -0.30
N ARG A 230 22.41 -23.46 0.24
CA ARG A 230 22.71 -24.46 1.28
C ARG A 230 21.88 -24.25 2.54
N ALA A 231 21.77 -23.02 3.02
CA ALA A 231 21.01 -22.68 4.21
C ALA A 231 19.52 -23.05 4.10
N CYS A 232 18.92 -22.91 2.91
CA CYS A 232 17.54 -23.33 2.65
C CYS A 232 17.40 -24.85 2.52
N ASN A 233 18.35 -25.52 1.86
CA ASN A 233 18.33 -26.97 1.63
C ASN A 233 18.53 -27.79 2.91
N ASP A 234 19.49 -27.43 3.76
CA ASP A 234 19.83 -28.16 4.98
C ASP A 234 18.64 -28.25 5.96
N ALA A 235 17.76 -27.25 5.92
CA ALA A 235 16.59 -27.16 6.78
C ALA A 235 15.34 -27.84 6.18
N SER A 236 15.33 -28.16 4.88
CA SER A 236 14.29 -28.98 4.24
C SER A 236 14.50 -30.47 4.55
N SER A 237 15.75 -30.91 4.76
CA SER A 237 16.09 -32.29 5.15
C SER A 237 15.74 -32.66 6.60
N GLN A 238 15.42 -31.68 7.44
CA GLN A 238 15.18 -31.89 8.89
C GLN A 238 13.69 -31.98 9.28
N GLY A 239 12.74 -31.85 8.34
CA GLY A 239 11.33 -31.63 8.72
C GLY A 239 10.23 -32.31 7.89
N ALA A 240 10.52 -33.14 6.89
CA ALA A 240 9.47 -33.76 6.06
C ALA A 240 9.40 -35.29 6.26
N PRO A 241 8.27 -35.86 6.73
CA PRO A 241 7.98 -37.27 6.52
C PRO A 241 7.75 -37.50 5.02
N ALA A 242 8.36 -38.55 4.48
CA ALA A 242 8.28 -38.92 3.07
C ALA A 242 6.82 -39.18 2.67
N SER A 243 6.20 -38.21 2.00
CA SER A 243 4.91 -38.39 1.33
C SER A 243 5.18 -38.75 -0.11
N GLU A 244 5.10 -40.05 -0.41
CA GLU A 244 5.03 -40.59 -1.77
C GLU A 244 3.69 -40.18 -2.38
N LEU A 245 3.69 -39.34 -3.43
CA LEU A 245 2.70 -39.34 -4.53
C LEU A 245 2.89 -38.09 -5.41
N GLY A 246 3.04 -38.32 -6.72
CA GLY A 246 2.75 -37.29 -7.74
C GLY A 246 3.82 -37.12 -8.81
N THR A 247 3.50 -37.61 -10.01
CA THR A 247 4.25 -37.50 -11.25
C THR A 247 4.26 -36.05 -11.79
N SER A 248 5.18 -35.22 -11.30
CA SER A 248 5.60 -33.98 -11.95
C SER A 248 6.92 -34.26 -12.69
N SER A 249 7.05 -33.81 -13.94
CA SER A 249 8.26 -34.02 -14.76
C SER A 249 9.44 -33.11 -14.38
N VAL A 250 9.28 -32.26 -13.36
CA VAL A 250 10.32 -31.37 -12.83
C VAL A 250 10.84 -31.97 -11.53
N SER A 251 12.16 -31.99 -11.34
CA SER A 251 12.71 -32.57 -10.11
C SER A 251 12.30 -31.73 -8.90
N PRO A 252 11.91 -32.32 -7.76
CA PRO A 252 11.50 -31.57 -6.56
C PRO A 252 12.54 -30.55 -6.06
N ALA A 253 13.82 -30.76 -6.41
CA ALA A 253 14.91 -29.86 -6.09
C ALA A 253 14.92 -28.58 -6.94
N GLU A 254 14.49 -28.65 -8.20
CA GLU A 254 14.40 -27.49 -9.10
C GLU A 254 13.23 -26.58 -8.72
N ASP A 255 12.09 -27.16 -8.34
CA ASP A 255 10.92 -26.41 -7.87
C ASP A 255 11.24 -25.63 -6.59
N HIS A 256 11.89 -26.28 -5.61
CA HIS A 256 12.34 -25.60 -4.40
C HIS A 256 13.33 -24.47 -4.68
N MET A 257 14.23 -24.65 -5.66
CA MET A 257 15.17 -23.61 -6.08
C MET A 257 14.45 -22.37 -6.62
N LEU A 258 13.38 -22.59 -7.39
CA LEU A 258 12.57 -21.51 -7.95
C LEU A 258 11.89 -20.72 -6.83
N GLU A 259 11.37 -21.41 -5.82
CA GLU A 259 10.75 -20.80 -4.63
C GLU A 259 11.76 -19.95 -3.84
N VAL A 260 12.98 -20.46 -3.61
CA VAL A 260 14.04 -19.71 -2.91
C VAL A 260 14.44 -18.46 -3.70
N LYS A 261 14.56 -18.54 -5.03
CA LYS A 261 14.81 -17.36 -5.88
C LYS A 261 13.66 -16.37 -5.86
N ALA A 262 12.41 -16.84 -5.82
CA ALA A 262 11.24 -15.97 -5.70
C ALA A 262 11.23 -15.23 -4.36
N ALA A 263 11.55 -15.92 -3.26
CA ALA A 263 11.72 -15.33 -1.93
C ALA A 263 12.79 -14.24 -1.90
N LEU A 264 13.97 -14.50 -2.49
CA LEU A 264 15.02 -13.49 -2.59
C LEU A 264 14.55 -12.24 -3.35
N ARG A 265 13.85 -12.41 -4.48
CA ARG A 265 13.31 -11.26 -5.23
C ARG A 265 12.32 -10.46 -4.40
N GLN A 266 11.46 -11.12 -3.63
CA GLN A 266 10.51 -10.45 -2.73
C GLN A 266 11.23 -9.66 -1.63
N LEU A 267 12.30 -10.21 -1.04
CA LEU A 267 13.11 -9.53 -0.04
C LEU A 267 13.86 -8.32 -0.62
N VAL A 268 14.40 -8.45 -1.84
CA VAL A 268 15.03 -7.33 -2.55
C VAL A 268 14.00 -6.24 -2.88
N TRP A 269 12.82 -6.64 -3.36
CA TRP A 269 11.76 -5.71 -3.71
C TRP A 269 11.21 -4.94 -2.48
N ARG A 270 11.10 -5.61 -1.34
CA ARG A 270 10.79 -4.97 -0.05
C ARG A 270 11.92 -4.14 0.53
N GLY A 271 13.12 -4.24 -0.03
CA GLY A 271 14.27 -3.48 0.43
C GLY A 271 14.94 -4.01 1.70
N GLU A 272 14.70 -5.26 2.07
CA GLU A 272 15.31 -5.86 3.27
C GLU A 272 16.74 -6.35 2.98
N ILE A 273 17.01 -6.74 1.73
CA ILE A 273 18.30 -7.23 1.25
C ILE A 273 18.64 -6.60 -0.10
N PHE A 274 19.90 -6.68 -0.52
CA PHE A 274 20.33 -6.25 -1.85
C PHE A 274 21.42 -7.15 -2.44
N LEU A 275 21.53 -7.18 -3.77
CA LEU A 275 22.57 -7.93 -4.50
C LEU A 275 23.94 -7.23 -4.40
N ALA A 276 24.68 -7.44 -3.32
CA ALA A 276 25.96 -6.78 -3.06
C ALA A 276 27.00 -6.96 -4.18
N ASP A 277 27.09 -8.14 -4.77
CA ASP A 277 28.01 -8.44 -5.87
C ASP A 277 27.29 -9.23 -6.96
N VAL A 278 27.23 -8.64 -8.17
CA VAL A 278 26.58 -9.26 -9.33
C VAL A 278 27.41 -10.41 -9.90
N ALA A 279 28.75 -10.29 -9.87
CA ALA A 279 29.63 -11.32 -10.42
C ALA A 279 29.64 -12.56 -9.53
N ALA A 280 29.56 -12.37 -8.21
CA ALA A 280 29.50 -13.44 -7.23
C ALA A 280 28.06 -13.91 -6.89
N ASP A 281 27.03 -13.28 -7.47
CA ASP A 281 25.61 -13.46 -7.11
C ASP A 281 25.41 -13.44 -5.57
N ALA A 282 26.00 -12.43 -4.92
CA ALA A 282 26.05 -12.33 -3.46
C ALA A 282 25.07 -11.27 -2.94
N TYR A 283 24.36 -11.61 -1.87
CA TYR A 283 23.34 -10.77 -1.27
C TYR A 283 23.77 -10.31 0.13
N ALA A 284 23.37 -9.11 0.51
CA ALA A 284 23.66 -8.52 1.80
C ALA A 284 22.40 -7.93 2.43
N LEU A 285 22.38 -7.85 3.76
CA LEU A 285 21.35 -7.11 4.48
C LEU A 285 21.50 -5.62 4.28
N LEU A 286 20.38 -4.96 4.10
CA LEU A 286 20.34 -3.51 4.10
C LEU A 286 20.37 -3.02 5.56
N THR A 287 21.55 -2.66 6.06
CA THR A 287 21.71 -2.13 7.43
C THR A 287 22.05 -0.65 7.44
N ASP A 288 21.67 0.03 8.52
CA ASP A 288 22.02 1.43 8.81
C ASP A 288 23.53 1.69 8.64
N GLU A 289 24.37 0.75 9.06
CA GLU A 289 25.82 0.89 9.05
C GLU A 289 26.41 0.90 7.65
N LEU A 290 25.83 0.14 6.73
CA LEU A 290 26.26 0.09 5.33
C LEU A 290 25.72 1.29 4.54
N LEU A 291 24.47 1.68 4.78
CA LEU A 291 23.85 2.77 4.04
C LEU A 291 24.31 4.15 4.50
N ARG A 292 24.49 4.36 5.80
CA ARG A 292 24.76 5.69 6.35
C ARG A 292 25.99 6.37 5.75
N PRO A 293 27.18 5.75 5.65
CA PRO A 293 28.35 6.41 5.07
C PRO A 293 28.11 6.80 3.61
N TRP A 294 27.40 5.96 2.86
CA TRP A 294 27.13 6.20 1.45
C TRP A 294 26.13 7.32 1.22
N VAL A 295 25.06 7.34 2.00
CA VAL A 295 24.08 8.43 2.03
C VAL A 295 24.76 9.75 2.39
N LEU A 296 25.57 9.76 3.45
CA LEU A 296 26.29 10.95 3.88
C LEU A 296 27.24 11.46 2.79
N ALA A 297 27.93 10.57 2.09
CA ALA A 297 28.76 10.93 0.94
C ALA A 297 27.95 11.54 -0.21
N CYS A 298 26.74 11.01 -0.49
CA CYS A 298 25.83 11.56 -1.50
C CYS A 298 25.31 12.95 -1.09
N LEU A 299 24.93 13.13 0.17
CA LEU A 299 24.52 14.42 0.74
C LEU A 299 25.64 15.45 0.67
N ASP A 300 26.88 15.04 0.99
CA ASP A 300 28.06 15.90 0.85
C ASP A 300 28.29 16.25 -0.64
N GLU A 301 28.16 15.31 -1.59
CA GLU A 301 28.27 15.60 -3.03
C GLU A 301 27.22 16.62 -3.50
N CYS A 302 25.97 16.49 -3.06
CA CYS A 302 24.93 17.47 -3.36
C CYS A 302 25.27 18.88 -2.83
N CYS A 303 26.06 18.98 -1.76
CA CYS A 303 26.39 20.25 -1.10
C CYS A 303 27.79 20.79 -1.42
N LYS A 304 28.60 20.06 -2.20
CA LYS A 304 29.94 20.51 -2.64
C LYS A 304 29.91 21.79 -3.48
N GLY A 305 28.76 22.16 -4.04
CA GLY A 305 28.57 23.40 -4.78
C GLY A 305 28.44 24.66 -3.92
N SER A 306 28.19 24.55 -2.60
CA SER A 306 27.83 25.72 -1.79
C SER A 306 28.79 26.03 -0.64
N ARG A 307 29.16 25.13 0.30
CA ARG A 307 29.92 25.56 1.51
C ARG A 307 30.77 24.47 2.22
N GLY A 308 31.61 23.70 1.53
CA GLY A 308 32.57 22.77 2.19
C GLY A 308 31.95 21.53 2.88
N ALA A 309 32.78 20.67 3.48
CA ALA A 309 32.33 19.42 4.12
C ALA A 309 31.41 19.70 5.33
N GLY A 310 30.23 19.07 5.38
CA GLY A 310 29.21 19.33 6.41
C GLY A 310 28.27 20.52 6.10
N ALA A 311 28.40 21.16 4.93
CA ALA A 311 27.52 22.23 4.46
C ALA A 311 26.03 21.87 4.48
N TRP A 312 25.70 20.61 4.23
CA TRP A 312 24.31 20.14 4.22
C TRP A 312 23.61 20.34 5.57
N ARG A 313 24.35 20.30 6.69
CA ARG A 313 23.79 20.57 8.03
C ARG A 313 23.40 22.04 8.19
N ALA A 314 24.13 22.95 7.55
CA ALA A 314 23.83 24.37 7.54
C ALA A 314 22.76 24.73 6.50
N ALA A 315 22.81 24.15 5.29
CA ALA A 315 21.81 24.33 4.25
C ALA A 315 20.42 23.80 4.66
N ALA A 316 20.38 22.69 5.40
CA ALA A 316 19.15 22.18 6.02
C ALA A 316 18.55 23.14 7.07
N ALA A 317 19.33 24.08 7.62
CA ALA A 317 18.78 25.10 8.53
C ALA A 317 18.19 26.32 7.78
N GLU A 318 18.58 26.53 6.51
CA GLU A 318 18.26 27.74 5.72
C GLU A 318 17.20 27.49 4.61
N THR A 319 16.40 26.42 4.70
CA THR A 319 15.33 26.03 3.74
C THR A 319 15.75 25.68 2.30
N GLU A 320 17.02 25.79 1.95
CA GLU A 320 17.57 25.45 0.62
C GLU A 320 18.44 24.17 0.66
N GLY A 321 17.95 23.13 1.34
CA GLY A 321 18.62 21.83 1.40
C GLY A 321 18.47 21.02 0.11
N PRO A 322 19.36 20.02 -0.14
CA PRO A 322 19.23 19.12 -1.27
C PRO A 322 17.93 18.32 -1.17
N THR A 323 17.21 18.22 -2.28
CA THR A 323 15.98 17.44 -2.37
C THR A 323 16.28 15.94 -2.39
N VAL A 324 15.26 15.13 -2.12
CA VAL A 324 15.28 13.67 -2.32
C VAL A 324 15.78 13.32 -3.73
N PHE A 325 15.44 14.12 -4.75
CA PHE A 325 15.88 13.92 -6.13
C PHE A 325 17.36 14.26 -6.34
N ASP A 326 17.88 15.29 -5.67
CA ASP A 326 19.30 15.62 -5.73
C ASP A 326 20.14 14.49 -5.14
N VAL A 327 19.68 13.95 -4.00
CA VAL A 327 20.30 12.78 -3.36
C VAL A 327 20.21 11.56 -4.25
N ALA A 328 19.05 11.27 -4.84
CA ALA A 328 18.87 10.18 -5.80
C ALA A 328 19.78 10.31 -7.03
N ALA A 329 19.93 11.53 -7.56
CA ALA A 329 20.80 11.83 -8.70
C ALA A 329 22.28 11.67 -8.32
N ALA A 330 22.67 12.11 -7.12
CA ALA A 330 24.02 11.88 -6.59
C ALA A 330 24.30 10.39 -6.38
N MET A 331 23.35 9.64 -5.84
CA MET A 331 23.42 8.18 -5.69
C MET A 331 23.59 7.48 -7.04
N ASN A 332 22.85 7.90 -8.07
CA ASN A 332 23.00 7.40 -9.45
C ASN A 332 24.38 7.71 -10.03
N ARG A 333 24.92 8.92 -9.83
CA ARG A 333 26.28 9.26 -10.26
C ARG A 333 27.33 8.44 -9.52
N HIS A 334 27.15 8.25 -8.22
CA HIS A 334 28.04 7.43 -7.41
C HIS A 334 27.98 5.97 -7.85
N HIS A 335 26.79 5.46 -8.18
CA HIS A 335 26.62 4.14 -8.79
C HIS A 335 27.33 4.03 -10.13
N ALA A 336 27.14 4.99 -11.05
CA ALA A 336 27.78 4.97 -12.35
C ALA A 336 29.32 4.96 -12.25
N ARG A 337 29.88 5.56 -11.19
CA ARG A 337 31.32 5.55 -10.90
C ARG A 337 31.80 4.27 -10.19
N SER A 338 31.00 3.69 -9.31
CA SER A 338 31.40 2.52 -8.50
C SER A 338 30.92 1.17 -9.03
N GLY A 339 29.94 1.14 -9.93
CA GLY A 339 29.30 -0.07 -10.45
C GLY A 339 28.39 -0.80 -9.46
N GLN A 340 28.21 -0.31 -8.23
CA GLN A 340 27.72 -1.15 -7.12
C GLN A 340 26.19 -1.18 -6.86
N VAL A 341 25.36 -0.25 -7.35
CA VAL A 341 23.98 -0.01 -6.86
C VAL A 341 22.95 0.24 -7.98
N ARG A 342 22.18 -0.78 -8.41
CA ARG A 342 21.10 -0.60 -9.42
C ARG A 342 20.00 0.38 -8.99
N HIS A 343 19.32 1.02 -9.96
CA HIS A 343 18.22 1.98 -9.79
C HIS A 343 17.12 1.55 -8.79
N GLU A 344 16.80 0.25 -8.72
CA GLU A 344 15.81 -0.32 -7.80
C GLU A 344 16.14 -0.06 -6.32
N ARG A 345 17.42 0.18 -6.00
CA ARG A 345 17.89 0.46 -4.64
C ARG A 345 17.67 1.90 -4.21
N ILE A 346 17.47 2.82 -5.14
CA ILE A 346 17.32 4.24 -4.82
C ILE A 346 15.97 4.46 -4.14
N ALA A 347 14.88 3.85 -4.63
CA ALA A 347 13.57 3.99 -4.01
C ALA A 347 13.55 3.47 -2.56
N VAL A 348 14.11 2.29 -2.33
CA VAL A 348 14.24 1.69 -0.98
C VAL A 348 15.10 2.55 -0.06
N VAL A 349 16.25 3.01 -0.54
CA VAL A 349 17.14 3.84 0.28
C VAL A 349 16.51 5.20 0.54
N LEU A 350 15.78 5.80 -0.40
CA LEU A 350 15.04 7.04 -0.19
C LEU A 350 13.91 6.89 0.83
N ASP A 351 13.15 5.79 0.78
CA ASP A 351 12.11 5.49 1.78
C ASP A 351 12.72 5.28 3.17
N TYR A 352 13.81 4.52 3.25
CA TYR A 352 14.62 4.37 4.46
C TYR A 352 15.15 5.73 4.97
N LEU A 353 15.59 6.62 4.09
CA LEU A 353 16.09 7.96 4.45
C LEU A 353 15.01 8.86 5.04
N LEU A 354 13.82 8.84 4.43
CA LEU A 354 12.65 9.56 4.90
C LEU A 354 12.19 9.02 6.26
N GLN A 355 12.19 7.70 6.44
CA GLN A 355 11.68 7.07 7.66
C GLN A 355 12.66 7.11 8.84
N HIS A 356 13.98 7.00 8.62
CA HIS A 356 14.94 6.74 9.70
C HIS A 356 15.94 7.87 9.95
N ILE A 357 16.48 8.52 8.91
CA ILE A 357 17.50 9.57 9.12
C ILE A 357 16.85 10.92 9.38
N MET A 358 15.84 11.29 8.58
CA MET A 358 15.14 12.57 8.74
C MET A 358 14.31 12.65 10.03
N CYS A 359 13.74 11.53 10.47
CA CYS A 359 12.86 11.49 11.64
C CYS A 359 13.57 11.28 12.99
N LYS A 360 14.75 10.64 13.05
CA LYS A 360 15.37 10.23 14.33
C LYS A 360 16.62 11.00 14.77
N GLN A 361 17.34 11.72 13.90
CA GLN A 361 18.71 12.21 14.21
C GLN A 361 19.01 13.72 14.07
N LEU A 362 18.02 14.61 14.00
CA LEU A 362 18.26 16.06 14.05
C LEU A 362 17.85 16.67 15.41
N PRO A 363 18.72 16.70 16.44
CA PRO A 363 18.42 17.32 17.74
C PRO A 363 18.67 18.85 17.77
N THR A 364 18.83 19.50 16.62
CA THR A 364 19.08 20.94 16.50
C THR A 364 17.83 21.70 16.00
N GLN A 365 17.82 23.03 16.11
CA GLN A 365 16.73 23.89 15.62
C GLN A 365 16.29 23.57 14.17
N SER A 366 17.19 23.05 13.33
CA SER A 366 16.91 22.56 11.98
C SER A 366 15.98 21.34 11.94
N GLY A 367 16.07 20.42 12.90
CA GLY A 367 15.12 19.29 13.05
C GLY A 367 13.75 19.74 13.54
N ARG A 368 13.70 20.83 14.34
CA ARG A 368 12.44 21.53 14.63
C ARG A 368 11.89 22.22 13.40
N ILE A 369 12.70 22.85 12.54
CA ILE A 369 12.23 23.47 11.31
C ILE A 369 11.70 22.43 10.32
N TYR A 370 12.39 21.31 10.09
CA TYR A 370 11.87 20.24 9.24
C TYR A 370 10.62 19.56 9.85
N GLY A 371 10.60 19.28 11.16
CA GLY A 371 9.43 18.75 11.85
C GLY A 371 8.26 19.74 11.93
N GLN A 372 8.54 21.04 11.97
CA GLN A 372 7.56 22.12 11.97
C GLN A 372 7.08 22.43 10.55
N GLN A 373 7.91 22.31 9.51
CA GLN A 373 7.49 22.38 8.11
C GLN A 373 6.73 21.14 7.64
N LEU A 374 7.00 19.96 8.22
CA LEU A 374 6.13 18.78 8.12
C LEU A 374 4.79 19.00 8.85
N LYS A 375 4.78 19.67 10.01
CA LYS A 375 3.55 20.04 10.74
C LYS A 375 2.78 21.22 10.12
N GLU A 376 3.45 22.10 9.38
CA GLU A 376 2.89 23.29 8.73
C GLU A 376 2.67 23.09 7.21
N GLY A 377 2.93 21.90 6.66
CA GLY A 377 2.67 21.56 5.25
C GLY A 377 3.53 22.30 4.22
N LYS A 378 4.74 22.74 4.58
CA LYS A 378 5.62 23.59 3.73
C LYS A 378 6.66 22.83 2.92
N ILE A 379 6.73 21.51 3.04
CA ILE A 379 7.55 20.68 2.14
C ILE A 379 6.66 20.30 0.95
N TYR A 380 6.88 20.96 -0.18
CA TYR A 380 6.19 20.65 -1.43
C TYR A 380 6.60 19.26 -1.93
N THR A 381 5.71 18.28 -1.80
CA THR A 381 5.69 17.15 -2.72
C THR A 381 5.24 17.70 -4.07
N LEU A 382 6.15 17.70 -5.05
CA LEU A 382 5.81 18.09 -6.41
C LEU A 382 4.78 17.12 -6.98
N GLY A 383 3.70 17.66 -7.54
CA GLY A 383 2.64 16.88 -8.15
C GLY A 383 3.10 16.03 -9.35
N PRO A 384 2.30 15.02 -9.74
CA PRO A 384 2.67 13.94 -10.68
C PRO A 384 3.08 14.39 -12.09
N ASN A 385 2.80 15.64 -12.48
CA ASN A 385 3.20 16.16 -13.80
C ASN A 385 4.72 16.36 -13.97
N GLN A 386 5.51 16.32 -12.89
CA GLN A 386 6.97 16.37 -13.00
C GLN A 386 7.62 14.99 -13.18
N TYR A 387 6.92 13.89 -12.82
CA TYR A 387 7.38 12.53 -13.12
C TYR A 387 7.39 12.24 -14.63
N ARG A 388 6.42 12.78 -15.38
CA ARG A 388 6.29 12.53 -16.84
C ARG A 388 7.35 13.18 -17.72
N ARG A 389 8.10 14.17 -17.22
CA ARG A 389 9.11 14.88 -18.03
C ARG A 389 10.50 14.25 -18.00
N MET A 390 10.71 13.18 -17.22
CA MET A 390 12.01 12.53 -17.04
C MET A 390 12.04 11.04 -17.42
N TYR A 391 10.99 10.49 -18.03
CA TYR A 391 10.98 9.13 -18.59
C TYR A 391 10.78 9.17 -20.11
#